data_AF-A0A929V8B4-F1
#
_entry.id   AF-A0A929V8B4-F1
#
_cell.length_a   1.000
_cell.length_b   1.000
_cell.length_c   1.000
_cell.angle_alpha   90.00
_cell.angle_beta   90.00
_cell.angle_gamma   90.00
#
_symmetry.space_group_name_H-M   'P 1'
#
loop_
_entity.id
_entity.type
_entity.pdbx_description
1 polymer ?
#
loop_
_entity_poly.entity_id
_entity_poly.type
_entity_poly.pdbx_seq_one_letter_code
_entity_poly.pdbx_strand_id
1 'polypeptide(L)'
;MKKYSIFIAFMCNLCYDIANWAEKSKEFYNKIPDNVRERTPSVMVYNPNNPSGSSKEMPRRDFIKFGAKFGAIAATLALAAGCGAQKVQSAEQTTPAPTKSIGTEPVTKSPTPETQEIKMEFVGLKDFAENLSALKKEFENATEEEKQKGEFYTKRMGLLIGWSHANHGFKSETFDYEKGVWFATADNYKEVQSEIANSIMTLLYDSAVLTNACNNDKSLLPPETGITADDVMAEAMDAFTGGYAKSELKRKLNNFKEYPIAIKTSIYGGTIEKGKLIDPITEYYGRRTRNNFNTKDAKDPDADLLSAGGMNAGQTHDTLDLLVPSDMGDDIPRLSKVSVLVVNTESEDLQYSNKPAEKPVNGYGAPEDGRRVAVFGVVVDQRIIDGTCVDGFYVVDGDEKKQVCKLPEVIKYCKSNQ
;
A
#
# COMPACT_ATOMS: atom_id res chain seq x y z
N MET A 1 7.40 -31.62 25.05
CA MET A 1 5.93 -31.84 25.03
C MET A 1 5.10 -30.55 25.12
N LYS A 2 5.44 -29.53 25.94
CA LYS A 2 4.67 -28.26 25.99
C LYS A 2 4.65 -27.42 24.69
N LYS A 3 5.68 -27.49 23.83
CA LYS A 3 5.74 -26.75 22.55
C LYS A 3 4.71 -27.22 21.51
N TYR A 4 4.31 -28.49 21.55
CA TYR A 4 3.31 -29.02 20.62
C TYR A 4 1.87 -28.73 21.07
N SER A 5 1.64 -28.50 22.36
CA SER A 5 0.29 -28.18 22.87
C SER A 5 -0.23 -26.82 22.37
N ILE A 6 0.64 -25.83 22.20
CA ILE A 6 0.27 -24.50 21.69
C ILE A 6 0.00 -24.55 20.18
N PHE A 7 0.85 -25.27 19.42
CA PHE A 7 0.65 -25.48 17.98
C PHE A 7 -0.62 -26.28 17.68
N ILE A 8 -0.91 -27.32 18.48
CA ILE A 8 -2.15 -28.10 18.34
C ILE A 8 -3.36 -27.24 18.71
N ALA A 9 -3.29 -26.40 19.75
CA ALA A 9 -4.38 -25.50 20.11
C ALA A 9 -4.67 -24.45 19.03
N PHE A 10 -3.64 -23.89 18.39
CA PHE A 10 -3.78 -22.98 17.25
C PHE A 10 -4.45 -23.65 16.04
N MET A 11 -3.99 -24.86 15.68
CA MET A 11 -4.58 -25.63 14.58
C MET A 11 -6.02 -26.07 14.87
N CYS A 12 -6.34 -26.42 16.12
CA CYS A 12 -7.71 -26.79 16.52
C CYS A 12 -8.67 -25.59 16.47
N ASN A 13 -8.24 -24.39 16.90
CA ASN A 13 -9.05 -23.18 16.79
C ASN A 13 -9.28 -22.77 15.33
N LEU A 14 -8.24 -22.83 14.49
CA LEU A 14 -8.36 -22.54 13.06
C LEU A 14 -9.34 -23.50 12.37
N CYS A 15 -9.30 -24.80 12.69
CA CYS A 15 -10.24 -25.77 12.16
C CYS A 15 -11.68 -25.56 12.67
N TYR A 16 -11.85 -25.14 13.93
CA TYR A 16 -13.15 -24.85 14.54
C TYR A 16 -13.82 -23.62 13.90
N ASP A 17 -13.05 -22.58 13.59
CA ASP A 17 -13.53 -21.37 12.93
C ASP A 17 -13.92 -21.63 11.46
N ILE A 18 -13.16 -22.47 10.75
CA ILE A 18 -13.47 -22.91 9.38
C ILE A 18 -14.77 -23.75 9.37
N ALA A 19 -14.95 -24.65 10.33
CA ALA A 19 -16.16 -25.47 10.45
C ALA A 19 -17.41 -24.63 10.75
N ASN A 20 -17.32 -23.67 11.67
CA ASN A 20 -18.42 -22.75 12.00
C ASN A 20 -18.77 -21.80 10.85
N TRP A 21 -17.79 -21.43 10.01
CA TRP A 21 -18.03 -20.64 8.79
C TRP A 21 -18.81 -21.43 7.72
N ALA A 22 -18.54 -22.72 7.58
CA ALA A 22 -19.28 -23.60 6.66
C ALA A 22 -20.75 -23.82 7.08
N GLU A 23 -21.04 -23.81 8.38
CA GLU A 23 -22.40 -23.96 8.91
C GLU A 23 -23.20 -22.65 8.81
N LYS A 24 -22.60 -21.51 9.21
CA LYS A 24 -23.25 -20.18 9.08
C LYS A 24 -23.48 -19.73 7.64
N SER A 25 -22.61 -20.11 6.70
CA SER A 25 -22.80 -19.79 5.28
C SER A 25 -23.98 -20.56 4.68
N LYS A 26 -24.22 -21.83 5.08
CA LYS A 26 -25.40 -22.59 4.66
C LYS A 26 -26.72 -21.97 5.15
N GLU A 27 -26.75 -21.43 6.38
CA GLU A 27 -27.92 -20.71 6.89
C GLU A 27 -28.19 -19.39 6.16
N PHE A 28 -27.14 -18.72 5.66
CA PHE A 28 -27.27 -17.48 4.88
C PHE A 28 -27.85 -17.73 3.48
N TYR A 29 -27.41 -18.79 2.79
CA TYR A 29 -27.90 -19.11 1.45
C TYR A 29 -29.37 -19.56 1.41
N ASN A 30 -29.86 -20.20 2.48
CA ASN A 30 -31.27 -20.62 2.58
C ASN A 30 -32.25 -19.47 2.91
N LYS A 31 -31.75 -18.25 3.13
CA LYS A 31 -32.56 -17.06 3.45
C LYS A 31 -32.74 -16.07 2.29
N ILE A 32 -32.19 -16.36 1.11
CA ILE A 32 -32.39 -15.51 -0.08
C ILE A 32 -33.71 -15.93 -0.76
N PRO A 33 -34.72 -15.04 -0.85
CA PRO A 33 -35.95 -15.35 -1.56
C PRO A 33 -35.73 -15.44 -3.08
N ASP A 34 -36.41 -16.38 -3.73
CA ASP A 34 -36.22 -16.75 -5.15
C ASP A 34 -36.47 -15.61 -6.16
N ASN A 35 -37.07 -14.50 -5.73
CA ASN A 35 -37.43 -13.35 -6.56
C ASN A 35 -36.25 -12.42 -6.94
N VAL A 36 -35.04 -12.68 -6.45
CA VAL A 36 -33.82 -11.93 -6.85
C VAL A 36 -33.04 -12.64 -7.97
N ARG A 37 -33.42 -13.88 -8.33
CA ARG A 37 -32.62 -14.72 -9.25
C ARG A 37 -32.85 -14.44 -10.74
N GLU A 38 -33.89 -13.71 -11.12
CA GLU A 38 -34.22 -13.43 -12.53
C GLU A 38 -34.52 -11.94 -12.78
N ARG A 39 -33.47 -11.15 -13.03
CA ARG A 39 -33.58 -9.90 -13.80
C ARG A 39 -32.41 -9.78 -14.77
N THR A 40 -32.67 -10.08 -16.02
CA THR A 40 -31.85 -9.68 -17.17
C THR A 40 -31.79 -8.14 -17.27
N PRO A 41 -30.63 -7.51 -17.55
CA PRO A 41 -30.57 -6.06 -17.68
C PRO A 41 -31.12 -5.61 -19.04
N SER A 42 -32.05 -4.65 -19.03
CA SER A 42 -32.51 -3.95 -20.23
C SER A 42 -31.49 -2.90 -20.68
N VAL A 43 -31.19 -2.91 -21.98
CA VAL A 43 -30.31 -1.96 -22.67
C VAL A 43 -30.99 -0.59 -22.72
N MET A 44 -30.37 0.46 -22.17
CA MET A 44 -30.80 1.83 -22.43
C MET A 44 -30.06 2.38 -23.66
N VAL A 45 -30.86 2.78 -24.64
CA VAL A 45 -30.50 3.42 -25.91
C VAL A 45 -30.18 4.91 -25.67
N TYR A 46 -29.03 5.37 -26.16
CA TYR A 46 -28.59 6.76 -26.14
C TYR A 46 -29.36 7.60 -27.17
N ASN A 47 -29.95 8.73 -26.77
CA ASN A 47 -30.61 9.71 -27.66
C ASN A 47 -29.91 11.08 -27.56
N PRO A 48 -29.22 11.55 -28.61
CA PRO A 48 -28.57 12.85 -28.62
C PRO A 48 -29.54 13.86 -29.22
N ASN A 49 -30.30 14.59 -28.38
CA ASN A 49 -30.85 15.93 -28.68
C ASN A 49 -31.84 16.37 -27.58
N ASN A 50 -31.34 17.03 -26.52
CA ASN A 50 -32.02 18.18 -25.93
C ASN A 50 -31.07 19.01 -25.03
N PRO A 51 -30.94 20.33 -25.25
CA PRO A 51 -30.20 21.25 -24.40
C PRO A 51 -31.12 21.95 -23.37
N SER A 52 -30.52 22.35 -22.23
CA SER A 52 -31.03 23.18 -21.10
C SER A 52 -31.06 22.39 -19.79
N GLY A 53 -30.58 22.89 -18.65
CA GLY A 53 -30.21 24.24 -18.25
C GLY A 53 -30.62 24.39 -16.79
N SER A 54 -29.67 24.38 -15.86
CA SER A 54 -29.91 24.78 -14.46
C SER A 54 -28.58 25.09 -13.76
N SER A 55 -28.27 26.37 -13.72
CA SER A 55 -27.24 27.02 -12.93
C SER A 55 -27.42 26.75 -11.42
N LYS A 56 -26.38 26.23 -10.78
CA LYS A 56 -26.02 26.58 -9.40
C LYS A 56 -24.52 26.82 -9.35
N GLU A 57 -24.13 28.09 -9.35
CA GLU A 57 -22.79 28.50 -8.97
C GLU A 57 -22.54 28.12 -7.51
N MET A 58 -21.52 27.28 -7.27
CA MET A 58 -20.96 27.04 -5.96
C MET A 58 -19.57 27.67 -5.86
N PRO A 59 -19.13 28.12 -4.68
CA PRO A 59 -17.97 28.99 -4.55
C PRO A 59 -16.67 28.19 -4.79
N ARG A 60 -16.17 28.24 -6.03
CA ARG A 60 -14.87 27.69 -6.44
C ARG A 60 -13.67 28.23 -5.63
N ARG A 61 -13.86 29.30 -4.84
CA ARG A 61 -12.80 29.98 -4.10
C ARG A 61 -12.33 29.22 -2.85
N ASP A 62 -13.15 28.39 -2.22
CA ASP A 62 -12.74 27.66 -1.02
C ASP A 62 -12.01 26.35 -1.38
N PHE A 63 -12.46 25.66 -2.43
CA PHE A 63 -11.81 24.45 -2.96
C PHE A 63 -10.37 24.69 -3.44
N ILE A 64 -10.09 25.82 -4.09
CA ILE A 64 -8.75 26.16 -4.60
C ILE A 64 -7.80 26.53 -3.45
N LYS A 65 -8.29 27.26 -2.43
CA LYS A 65 -7.48 27.63 -1.26
C LYS A 65 -7.12 26.41 -0.40
N PHE A 66 -8.03 25.45 -0.30
CA PHE A 66 -7.79 24.24 0.48
C PHE A 66 -6.83 23.28 -0.23
N GLY A 67 -6.91 23.17 -1.57
CA GLY A 67 -5.96 22.40 -2.37
C GLY A 67 -4.52 22.91 -2.24
N ALA A 68 -4.32 24.23 -2.31
CA ALA A 68 -3.00 24.83 -2.10
C ALA A 68 -2.42 24.55 -0.71
N LYS A 69 -3.28 24.42 0.33
CA LYS A 69 -2.85 24.14 1.70
C LYS A 69 -2.24 22.74 1.82
N PHE A 70 -2.87 21.71 1.25
CA PHE A 70 -2.32 20.35 1.27
C PHE A 70 -1.04 20.22 0.47
N GLY A 71 -1.02 20.80 -0.74
CA GLY A 71 0.17 20.76 -1.57
C GLY A 71 1.35 21.44 -0.90
N ALA A 72 1.14 22.63 -0.31
CA ALA A 72 2.15 23.33 0.47
C ALA A 72 2.63 22.52 1.67
N ILE A 73 1.76 21.76 2.34
CA ILE A 73 2.15 20.94 3.51
C ILE A 73 2.90 19.69 3.08
N ALA A 74 2.46 18.99 2.03
CA ALA A 74 3.21 17.87 1.47
C ALA A 74 4.61 18.32 1.01
N ALA A 75 4.69 19.49 0.37
CA ALA A 75 5.96 20.13 0.04
C ALA A 75 6.76 20.53 1.30
N THR A 76 6.11 21.00 2.37
CA THR A 76 6.78 21.36 3.63
C THR A 76 7.34 20.13 4.35
N LEU A 77 6.58 19.04 4.40
CA LEU A 77 7.03 17.73 4.90
C LEU A 77 8.24 17.24 4.09
N ALA A 78 8.16 17.33 2.75
CA ALA A 78 9.28 17.00 1.87
C ALA A 78 10.49 17.95 2.04
N LEU A 79 10.29 19.22 2.40
CA LEU A 79 11.38 20.15 2.70
C LEU A 79 12.02 19.88 4.07
N ALA A 80 11.22 19.44 5.05
CA ALA A 80 11.72 18.99 6.36
C ALA A 80 12.65 17.77 6.22
N ALA A 81 12.50 16.98 5.16
CA ALA A 81 13.42 15.89 4.80
C ALA A 81 14.85 16.39 4.47
N GLY A 82 14.99 17.61 3.94
CA GLY A 82 16.26 18.19 3.46
C GLY A 82 17.00 19.10 4.44
N CYS A 83 16.31 19.62 5.46
CA CYS A 83 16.95 20.35 6.56
C CYS A 83 17.01 19.43 7.78
N GLY A 84 18.21 19.07 8.24
CA GLY A 84 18.39 18.28 9.45
C GLY A 84 17.57 18.85 10.61
N ALA A 85 16.46 18.18 10.94
CA ALA A 85 15.47 18.73 11.83
C ALA A 85 15.93 18.62 13.29
N GLN A 86 15.84 19.76 13.96
CA GLN A 86 15.96 19.98 15.39
C GLN A 86 14.85 19.21 16.13
N LYS A 87 15.26 18.35 17.08
CA LYS A 87 14.51 17.72 18.18
C LYS A 87 13.04 17.35 17.89
N VAL A 88 12.85 16.16 17.30
CA VAL A 88 11.58 15.48 17.06
C VAL A 88 11.30 14.51 18.21
N GLN A 89 10.02 14.17 18.44
CA GLN A 89 9.61 13.16 19.42
C GLN A 89 10.19 11.79 19.04
N SER A 90 11.32 11.42 19.64
CA SER A 90 11.74 10.02 19.67
C SER A 90 10.78 9.23 20.55
N ALA A 91 10.35 8.06 20.07
CA ALA A 91 9.86 6.99 20.94
C ALA A 91 11.06 6.43 21.74
N GLU A 92 11.59 7.22 22.67
CA GLU A 92 12.53 6.74 23.68
C GLU A 92 11.73 6.46 24.95
N GLN A 93 11.50 5.19 25.24
CA GLN A 93 11.02 4.78 26.55
C GLN A 93 12.04 5.18 27.62
N THR A 94 11.55 5.90 28.62
CA THR A 94 12.32 6.37 29.78
C THR A 94 12.86 5.17 30.57
N THR A 95 14.19 5.02 30.61
CA THR A 95 14.87 4.10 31.52
C THR A 95 14.98 4.78 32.90
N PRO A 96 14.61 4.14 34.03
CA PRO A 96 14.83 4.74 35.35
C PRO A 96 16.32 4.78 35.70
N ALA A 97 16.79 5.92 36.21
CA ALA A 97 18.15 6.11 36.74
C ALA A 97 18.45 5.17 37.93
N PRO A 98 19.73 4.85 38.21
CA PRO A 98 20.09 3.68 39.00
C PRO A 98 20.07 3.96 40.51
N THR A 99 19.30 3.18 41.25
CA THR A 99 19.46 3.06 42.71
C THR A 99 20.43 1.92 43.00
N LYS A 100 21.57 2.24 43.63
CA LYS A 100 22.56 1.25 44.08
C LYS A 100 21.96 0.32 45.15
N SER A 101 21.94 -0.99 44.93
CA SER A 101 22.17 -2.00 45.98
C SER A 101 22.53 -3.38 45.40
N ILE A 102 23.78 -3.78 45.62
CA ILE A 102 24.34 -5.11 45.93
C ILE A 102 23.51 -6.36 45.54
N GLY A 103 24.10 -7.20 44.69
CA GLY A 103 24.12 -8.66 44.87
C GLY A 103 23.27 -9.50 43.90
N THR A 104 23.97 -10.41 43.21
CA THR A 104 23.51 -11.59 42.42
C THR A 104 23.28 -11.34 40.92
N GLU A 105 24.14 -11.96 40.11
CA GLU A 105 24.08 -12.01 38.64
C GLU A 105 22.71 -12.51 38.14
N PRO A 106 22.04 -11.80 37.22
CA PRO A 106 20.94 -12.38 36.48
C PRO A 106 21.48 -13.09 35.25
N VAL A 107 21.21 -14.40 35.20
CA VAL A 107 21.32 -15.25 34.02
C VAL A 107 20.73 -14.53 32.80
N THR A 108 21.56 -14.30 31.79
CA THR A 108 21.23 -13.69 30.52
C THR A 108 20.07 -14.44 29.87
N LYS A 109 18.85 -13.90 30.00
CA LYS A 109 17.73 -14.31 29.15
C LYS A 109 18.00 -13.73 27.76
N SER A 110 18.37 -14.61 26.83
CA SER A 110 18.34 -14.30 25.40
C SER A 110 16.97 -13.69 25.06
N PRO A 111 16.90 -12.59 24.29
CA PRO A 111 15.61 -12.03 23.90
C PRO A 111 14.86 -13.07 23.07
N THR A 112 13.62 -13.33 23.44
CA THR A 112 12.67 -14.12 22.64
C THR A 112 12.47 -13.39 21.30
N PRO A 113 12.37 -14.08 20.14
CA PRO A 113 12.19 -13.44 18.83
C PRO A 113 10.97 -12.51 18.71
N GLU A 114 10.05 -12.57 19.68
CA GLU A 114 8.78 -11.83 19.73
C GLU A 114 8.91 -10.33 20.08
N THR A 115 10.11 -9.76 20.23
CA THR A 115 10.27 -8.36 20.70
C THR A 115 11.30 -7.53 19.93
N GLN A 116 11.50 -7.78 18.64
CA GLN A 116 12.26 -6.84 17.80
C GLN A 116 11.41 -5.60 17.51
N GLU A 117 11.49 -4.62 18.39
CA GLU A 117 10.87 -3.30 18.21
C GLU A 117 11.37 -2.64 16.92
N ILE A 118 10.45 -2.14 16.09
CA ILE A 118 10.79 -1.35 14.90
C ILE A 118 10.92 0.11 15.34
N LYS A 119 12.12 0.66 15.27
CA LYS A 119 12.39 2.07 15.59
C LYS A 119 12.21 2.92 14.34
N MET A 120 11.26 3.83 14.36
CA MET A 120 11.03 4.81 13.30
C MET A 120 10.67 6.17 13.90
N GLU A 121 11.11 7.24 13.25
CA GLU A 121 10.76 8.60 13.60
C GLU A 121 9.59 9.05 12.71
N PHE A 122 8.52 9.57 13.34
CA PHE A 122 7.37 10.10 12.62
C PHE A 122 7.48 11.61 12.47
N VAL A 123 7.88 12.07 11.29
CA VAL A 123 8.09 13.49 11.02
C VAL A 123 6.75 14.17 10.74
N GLY A 124 6.42 15.20 11.52
CA GLY A 124 5.21 16.02 11.30
C GLY A 124 3.89 15.26 11.48
N LEU A 125 3.86 14.19 12.29
CA LEU A 125 2.70 13.30 12.46
C LEU A 125 1.41 14.05 12.84
N LYS A 126 1.51 15.06 13.71
CA LYS A 126 0.38 15.90 14.11
C LYS A 126 -0.22 16.64 12.92
N ASP A 127 0.62 17.35 12.17
CA ASP A 127 0.18 18.12 11.00
C ASP A 127 -0.38 17.19 9.94
N PHE A 128 0.26 16.04 9.70
CA PHE A 128 -0.26 15.00 8.82
C PHE A 128 -1.67 14.55 9.22
N ALA A 129 -1.89 14.22 10.51
CA ALA A 129 -3.18 13.75 11.01
C ALA A 129 -4.29 14.82 10.91
N GLU A 130 -3.99 16.07 11.26
CA GLU A 130 -4.95 17.19 11.12
C GLU A 130 -5.39 17.38 9.67
N ASN A 131 -4.43 17.31 8.74
CA ASN A 131 -4.70 17.45 7.32
C ASN A 131 -5.46 16.24 6.77
N LEU A 132 -5.07 15.02 7.13
CA LEU A 132 -5.80 13.82 6.72
C LEU A 132 -7.25 13.85 7.20
N SER A 133 -7.49 14.25 8.46
CA SER A 133 -8.84 14.46 9.02
C SER A 133 -9.67 15.41 8.17
N ALA A 134 -9.06 16.54 7.79
CA ALA A 134 -9.75 17.54 7.01
C ALA A 134 -10.06 17.04 5.60
N LEU A 135 -9.12 16.36 4.93
CA LEU A 135 -9.31 15.78 3.61
C LEU A 135 -10.43 14.73 3.62
N LYS A 136 -10.45 13.84 4.63
CA LYS A 136 -11.50 12.82 4.79
C LYS A 136 -12.89 13.45 4.90
N LYS A 137 -13.04 14.49 5.73
CA LYS A 137 -14.31 15.22 5.86
C LYS A 137 -14.75 15.86 4.55
N GLU A 138 -13.83 16.37 3.74
CA GLU A 138 -14.18 16.87 2.42
C GLU A 138 -14.63 15.75 1.47
N PHE A 139 -13.91 14.62 1.47
CA PHE A 139 -14.28 13.44 0.68
C PHE A 139 -15.66 12.89 1.03
N GLU A 140 -16.00 12.78 2.31
CA GLU A 140 -17.28 12.25 2.79
C GLU A 140 -18.46 13.11 2.34
N ASN A 141 -18.26 14.43 2.26
CA ASN A 141 -19.30 15.39 1.88
C ASN A 141 -19.37 15.64 0.37
N ALA A 142 -18.36 15.20 -0.40
CA ALA A 142 -18.28 15.42 -1.84
C ALA A 142 -19.00 14.31 -2.63
N THR A 143 -19.73 14.72 -3.66
CA THR A 143 -20.24 13.82 -4.70
C THR A 143 -19.09 13.22 -5.53
N GLU A 144 -19.34 12.11 -6.22
CA GLU A 144 -18.32 11.49 -7.09
C GLU A 144 -17.84 12.42 -8.21
N GLU A 145 -18.70 13.31 -8.70
CA GLU A 145 -18.33 14.32 -9.69
C GLU A 145 -17.40 15.38 -9.09
N GLU A 146 -17.69 15.85 -7.87
CA GLU A 146 -16.83 16.77 -7.14
C GLU A 146 -15.49 16.13 -6.80
N LYS A 147 -15.49 14.85 -6.39
CA LYS A 147 -14.24 14.10 -6.16
C LYS A 147 -13.35 14.08 -7.39
N GLN A 148 -13.93 13.86 -8.56
CA GLN A 148 -13.19 13.83 -9.84
C GLN A 148 -12.74 15.22 -10.31
N LYS A 149 -13.48 16.28 -9.99
CA LYS A 149 -13.12 17.67 -10.35
C LYS A 149 -12.17 18.33 -9.35
N GLY A 150 -12.17 17.89 -8.09
CA GLY A 150 -11.48 18.54 -6.99
C GLY A 150 -10.11 17.98 -6.66
N GLU A 151 -9.53 17.14 -7.52
CA GLU A 151 -8.18 16.54 -7.34
C GLU A 151 -8.02 15.79 -6.01
N PHE A 152 -9.13 15.28 -5.49
CA PHE A 152 -9.22 14.68 -4.16
C PHE A 152 -8.29 13.47 -4.01
N TYR A 153 -8.29 12.56 -4.99
CA TYR A 153 -7.48 11.35 -4.95
C TYR A 153 -5.99 11.68 -5.03
N THR A 154 -5.60 12.62 -5.90
CA THR A 154 -4.19 13.00 -6.03
C THR A 154 -3.71 13.81 -4.82
N LYS A 155 -4.54 14.69 -4.23
CA LYS A 155 -4.21 15.33 -2.93
C LYS A 155 -3.97 14.33 -1.82
N ARG A 156 -4.78 13.27 -1.76
CA ARG A 156 -4.58 12.18 -0.79
C ARG A 156 -3.24 11.48 -1.04
N MET A 157 -2.92 11.16 -2.29
CA MET A 157 -1.62 10.58 -2.67
C MET A 157 -0.46 11.49 -2.25
N GLY A 158 -0.53 12.79 -2.56
CA GLY A 158 0.47 13.80 -2.20
C GLY A 158 0.72 13.88 -0.70
N LEU A 159 -0.34 13.93 0.11
CA LEU A 159 -0.24 13.97 1.57
C LEU A 159 0.42 12.70 2.14
N LEU A 160 -0.01 11.53 1.67
CA LEU A 160 0.50 10.24 2.17
C LEU A 160 1.96 10.00 1.78
N ILE A 161 2.30 10.19 0.51
CA ILE A 161 3.68 10.02 0.02
C ILE A 161 4.59 11.11 0.59
N GLY A 162 4.11 12.34 0.72
CA GLY A 162 4.83 13.43 1.39
C GLY A 162 5.22 13.09 2.82
N TRP A 163 4.28 12.53 3.60
CA TRP A 163 4.55 12.06 4.96
C TRP A 163 5.57 10.92 5.00
N SER A 164 5.38 9.89 4.18
CA SER A 164 6.31 8.75 4.14
C SER A 164 7.72 9.18 3.72
N HIS A 165 7.86 9.98 2.66
CA HIS A 165 9.15 10.51 2.22
C HIS A 165 9.84 11.35 3.33
N ALA A 166 9.07 12.14 4.08
CA ALA A 166 9.59 12.94 5.18
C ALA A 166 10.14 12.09 6.33
N ASN A 167 9.48 10.99 6.69
CA ASN A 167 9.96 10.05 7.72
C ASN A 167 11.36 9.51 7.41
N HIS A 168 11.66 9.32 6.13
CA HIS A 168 12.93 8.75 5.68
C HIS A 168 13.96 9.80 5.22
N GLY A 169 13.62 11.08 5.20
CA GLY A 169 14.52 12.10 4.65
C GLY A 169 14.69 11.99 3.12
N PHE A 170 13.77 11.31 2.43
CA PHE A 170 13.80 11.12 0.98
C PHE A 170 13.18 12.32 0.26
N LYS A 171 13.83 12.80 -0.80
CA LYS A 171 13.29 13.85 -1.65
C LYS A 171 13.26 13.35 -3.09
N SER A 172 12.06 13.21 -3.62
CA SER A 172 11.87 12.82 -5.00
C SER A 172 12.18 13.97 -5.96
N GLU A 173 12.76 13.62 -7.11
CA GLU A 173 12.91 14.52 -8.25
C GLU A 173 11.75 14.39 -9.26
N THR A 174 10.95 13.33 -9.14
CA THR A 174 9.92 12.97 -10.13
C THR A 174 8.50 13.09 -9.57
N PHE A 175 8.32 13.03 -8.26
CA PHE A 175 7.06 13.23 -7.56
C PHE A 175 6.80 14.71 -7.31
N ASP A 176 5.67 15.18 -7.81
CA ASP A 176 5.15 16.50 -7.51
C ASP A 176 4.27 16.41 -6.25
N TYR A 177 4.82 16.83 -5.10
CA TYR A 177 4.11 16.77 -3.82
C TYR A 177 2.86 17.65 -3.77
N GLU A 178 2.81 18.71 -4.58
CA GLU A 178 1.63 19.59 -4.63
C GLU A 178 0.50 18.94 -5.41
N LYS A 179 0.83 18.32 -6.54
CA LYS A 179 -0.13 17.64 -7.41
C LYS A 179 -0.44 16.22 -6.95
N GLY A 180 0.44 15.60 -6.18
CA GLY A 180 0.34 14.24 -5.68
C GLY A 180 0.43 13.17 -6.75
N VAL A 181 1.31 13.36 -7.74
CA VAL A 181 1.55 12.43 -8.85
C VAL A 181 3.03 12.43 -9.24
N TRP A 182 3.49 11.34 -9.84
CA TRP A 182 4.80 11.31 -10.49
C TRP A 182 4.72 11.82 -11.91
N PHE A 183 5.82 12.37 -12.40
CA PHE A 183 5.98 12.72 -13.80
C PHE A 183 7.14 11.94 -14.42
N ALA A 184 6.90 11.43 -15.62
CA ALA A 184 7.89 10.73 -16.40
C ALA A 184 8.04 11.31 -17.81
N THR A 185 9.24 11.18 -18.35
CA THR A 185 9.58 11.31 -19.76
C THR A 185 10.03 9.95 -20.30
N ALA A 186 10.31 9.86 -21.60
CA ALA A 186 10.78 8.63 -22.22
C ALA A 186 12.08 8.11 -21.55
N ASP A 187 12.97 9.05 -21.19
CA ASP A 187 14.31 8.75 -20.69
C ASP A 187 14.31 8.16 -19.27
N ASN A 188 13.37 8.58 -18.41
CA ASN A 188 13.34 8.19 -17.00
C ASN A 188 12.15 7.30 -16.62
N TYR A 189 11.36 6.82 -17.59
CA TYR A 189 10.11 6.10 -17.31
C TYR A 189 10.29 4.86 -16.43
N LYS A 190 11.40 4.12 -16.57
CA LYS A 190 11.68 2.96 -15.70
C LYS A 190 12.06 3.38 -14.29
N GLU A 191 12.88 4.43 -14.15
CA GLU A 191 13.26 4.97 -12.84
C GLU A 191 12.02 5.47 -12.08
N VAL A 192 11.11 6.15 -12.77
CA VAL A 192 9.83 6.58 -12.20
C VAL A 192 8.96 5.40 -11.76
N GLN A 193 8.91 4.31 -12.53
CA GLN A 193 8.19 3.10 -12.14
C GLN A 193 8.76 2.48 -10.86
N SER A 194 10.08 2.38 -10.75
CA SER A 194 10.76 1.91 -9.55
C SER A 194 10.44 2.81 -8.35
N GLU A 195 10.56 4.13 -8.52
CA GLU A 195 10.27 5.09 -7.46
C GLU A 195 8.82 4.98 -6.98
N ILE A 196 7.85 4.89 -7.90
CA ILE A 196 6.43 4.70 -7.58
C ILE A 196 6.25 3.49 -6.66
N ALA A 197 6.76 2.32 -7.05
CA ALA A 197 6.55 1.11 -6.30
C ALA A 197 7.25 1.14 -4.94
N ASN A 198 8.50 1.62 -4.90
CA ASN A 198 9.28 1.71 -3.67
C ASN A 198 8.67 2.75 -2.71
N SER A 199 8.10 3.85 -3.22
CA SER A 199 7.39 4.85 -2.41
C SER A 199 6.10 4.28 -1.81
N ILE A 200 5.31 3.56 -2.61
CA ILE A 200 4.07 2.93 -2.13
C ILE A 200 4.38 1.88 -1.06
N MET A 201 5.37 1.02 -1.30
CA MET A 201 5.77 0.00 -0.32
C MET A 201 6.29 0.63 0.98
N THR A 202 7.04 1.72 0.88
CA THR A 202 7.55 2.46 2.04
C THR A 202 6.41 3.09 2.84
N LEU A 203 5.42 3.68 2.16
CA LEU A 203 4.21 4.20 2.81
C LEU A 203 3.41 3.11 3.54
N LEU A 204 3.24 1.94 2.91
CA LEU A 204 2.55 0.81 3.53
C LEU A 204 3.31 0.30 4.77
N TYR A 205 4.64 0.28 4.71
CA TYR A 205 5.50 -0.04 5.84
C TYR A 205 5.33 0.97 6.97
N ASP A 206 5.47 2.27 6.69
CA ASP A 206 5.35 3.35 7.66
C ASP A 206 3.97 3.35 8.36
N SER A 207 2.91 3.11 7.59
CA SER A 207 1.54 3.03 8.08
C SER A 207 1.34 1.84 9.02
N ALA A 208 1.95 0.69 8.70
CA ALA A 208 1.92 -0.49 9.56
C ALA A 208 2.76 -0.30 10.84
N VAL A 209 3.91 0.36 10.74
CA VAL A 209 4.75 0.72 11.89
C VAL A 209 4.01 1.70 12.80
N LEU A 210 3.32 2.71 12.26
CA LEU A 210 2.44 3.60 13.02
C LEU A 210 1.32 2.82 13.71
N THR A 211 0.72 1.87 13.01
CA THR A 211 -0.33 0.99 13.56
C THR A 211 0.17 0.20 14.77
N ASN A 212 1.39 -0.35 14.70
CA ASN A 212 2.02 -1.02 15.84
C ASN A 212 2.34 -0.03 16.97
N ALA A 213 2.96 1.11 16.64
CA ALA A 213 3.36 2.11 17.62
C ALA A 213 2.15 2.66 18.39
N CYS A 214 1.05 2.97 17.71
CA CYS A 214 -0.19 3.44 18.34
C CYS A 214 -0.91 2.38 19.18
N ASN A 215 -0.66 1.09 18.93
CA ASN A 215 -1.16 0.03 19.81
C ASN A 215 -0.47 0.07 21.18
N ASN A 216 0.81 0.47 21.21
CA ASN A 216 1.60 0.63 22.43
C ASN A 216 1.40 2.01 23.08
N ASP A 217 1.30 3.07 22.28
CA ASP A 217 1.09 4.45 22.72
C ASP A 217 0.03 5.16 21.88
N LYS A 218 -1.19 5.20 22.40
CA LYS A 218 -2.33 5.86 21.75
C LYS A 218 -2.19 7.38 21.65
N SER A 219 -1.24 8.00 22.35
CA SER A 219 -1.06 9.45 22.39
C SER A 219 -0.28 10.01 21.19
N LEU A 220 0.33 9.15 20.37
CA LEU A 220 1.08 9.55 19.17
C LEU A 220 0.22 10.32 18.15
N LEU A 221 -1.05 9.95 18.01
CA LEU A 221 -2.00 10.64 17.14
C LEU A 221 -2.87 11.59 17.97
N PRO A 222 -3.08 12.84 17.52
CA PRO A 222 -3.88 13.80 18.27
C PRO A 222 -5.37 13.39 18.27
N PRO A 223 -5.99 13.12 19.43
CA PRO A 223 -7.36 12.62 19.50
C PRO A 223 -8.40 13.60 18.93
N GLU A 224 -8.12 14.91 18.95
CA GLU A 224 -8.96 15.97 18.40
C GLU A 224 -9.16 15.86 16.88
N THR A 225 -8.25 15.18 16.17
CA THR A 225 -8.36 14.95 14.73
C THR A 225 -9.37 13.87 14.39
N GLY A 226 -9.66 12.97 15.34
CA GLY A 226 -10.43 11.75 15.11
C GLY A 226 -9.73 10.72 14.20
N ILE A 227 -8.47 10.96 13.80
CA ILE A 227 -7.68 10.02 12.99
C ILE A 227 -7.05 8.97 13.91
N THR A 228 -7.28 7.71 13.58
CA THR A 228 -6.61 6.56 14.19
C THR A 228 -5.51 6.02 13.26
N ALA A 229 -4.61 5.18 13.78
CA ALA A 229 -3.61 4.53 12.92
C ALA A 229 -4.26 3.57 11.91
N ASP A 230 -5.41 2.98 12.26
CA ASP A 230 -6.23 2.19 11.34
C ASP A 230 -6.75 3.04 10.19
N ASP A 231 -7.14 4.30 10.46
CA ASP A 231 -7.53 5.24 9.41
C ASP A 231 -6.36 5.54 8.47
N VAL A 232 -5.16 5.79 9.00
CA VAL A 232 -3.97 6.05 8.17
C VAL A 232 -3.66 4.87 7.26
N MET A 233 -3.63 3.65 7.82
CA MET A 233 -3.41 2.44 7.04
C MET A 233 -4.52 2.21 6.01
N ALA A 234 -5.79 2.47 6.36
CA ALA A 234 -6.91 2.37 5.44
C ALA A 234 -6.80 3.37 4.27
N GLU A 235 -6.44 4.62 4.53
CA GLU A 235 -6.26 5.64 3.49
C GLU A 235 -5.08 5.31 2.57
N ALA A 236 -3.96 4.79 3.12
CA ALA A 236 -2.84 4.31 2.33
C ALA A 236 -3.23 3.15 1.41
N MET A 237 -3.95 2.15 1.95
CA MET A 237 -4.48 1.04 1.15
C MET A 237 -5.47 1.51 0.08
N ASP A 238 -6.40 2.40 0.43
CA ASP A 238 -7.40 2.91 -0.52
C ASP A 238 -6.80 3.81 -1.60
N ALA A 239 -5.65 4.44 -1.34
CA ALA A 239 -4.93 5.27 -2.30
C ALA A 239 -4.09 4.46 -3.29
N PHE A 240 -3.49 3.35 -2.84
CA PHE A 240 -2.43 2.70 -3.62
C PHE A 240 -2.56 1.18 -3.74
N THR A 241 -3.65 0.57 -3.27
CA THR A 241 -3.83 -0.88 -3.37
C THR A 241 -5.18 -1.25 -3.99
N GLY A 242 -5.19 -2.38 -4.70
CA GLY A 242 -6.38 -2.99 -5.28
C GLY A 242 -6.28 -4.52 -5.24
N GLY A 243 -7.36 -5.20 -5.62
CA GLY A 243 -7.37 -6.65 -5.80
C GLY A 243 -6.90 -7.45 -4.58
N TYR A 244 -6.01 -8.43 -4.81
CA TYR A 244 -5.56 -9.38 -3.81
C TYR A 244 -4.66 -8.72 -2.74
N ALA A 245 -3.76 -7.82 -3.13
CA ALA A 245 -2.88 -7.12 -2.19
C ALA A 245 -3.66 -6.35 -1.13
N LYS A 246 -4.71 -5.61 -1.53
CA LYS A 246 -5.59 -4.90 -0.60
C LYS A 246 -6.26 -5.85 0.39
N SER A 247 -6.74 -6.99 -0.11
CA SER A 247 -7.40 -8.02 0.71
C SER A 247 -6.43 -8.66 1.71
N GLU A 248 -5.21 -8.97 1.26
CA GLU A 248 -4.15 -9.55 2.09
C GLU A 248 -3.67 -8.60 3.19
N LEU A 249 -3.44 -7.32 2.86
CA LEU A 249 -3.05 -6.31 3.86
C LEU A 249 -4.15 -6.11 4.90
N LYS A 250 -5.42 -6.04 4.48
CA LYS A 250 -6.57 -5.96 5.40
C LYS A 250 -6.62 -7.15 6.35
N ARG A 251 -6.38 -8.38 5.86
CA ARG A 251 -6.36 -9.61 6.68
C ARG A 251 -5.28 -9.56 7.76
N LYS A 252 -4.18 -8.86 7.51
CA LYS A 252 -3.00 -8.79 8.39
C LYS A 252 -3.00 -7.59 9.33
N LEU A 253 -3.98 -6.69 9.24
CA LEU A 253 -4.02 -5.45 10.03
C LEU A 253 -3.89 -5.69 11.55
N ASN A 254 -4.62 -6.67 12.09
CA ASN A 254 -4.53 -7.01 13.51
C ASN A 254 -3.14 -7.55 13.88
N ASN A 255 -2.51 -8.32 12.99
CA ASN A 255 -1.16 -8.81 13.23
C ASN A 255 -0.15 -7.66 13.24
N PHE A 256 -0.33 -6.61 12.42
CA PHE A 256 0.55 -5.44 12.45
C PHE A 256 0.45 -4.68 13.78
N LYS A 257 -0.74 -4.60 14.38
CA LYS A 257 -0.93 -3.99 15.71
C LYS A 257 -0.17 -4.74 16.80
N GLU A 258 -0.22 -6.07 16.77
CA GLU A 258 0.29 -6.92 17.84
C GLU A 258 1.76 -7.30 17.66
N TYR A 259 2.20 -7.55 16.43
CA TYR A 259 3.46 -8.21 16.14
C TYR A 259 4.30 -7.38 15.14
N PRO A 260 5.36 -6.69 15.58
CA PRO A 260 6.29 -6.01 14.68
C PRO A 260 6.87 -6.95 13.62
N ILE A 261 7.09 -8.23 13.98
CA ILE A 261 7.57 -9.25 13.03
C ILE A 261 6.60 -9.47 11.87
N ALA A 262 5.28 -9.30 12.06
CA ALA A 262 4.31 -9.44 10.98
C ALA A 262 4.51 -8.37 9.88
N ILE A 263 4.96 -7.16 10.27
CA ILE A 263 5.30 -6.07 9.35
C ILE A 263 6.53 -6.48 8.53
N LYS A 264 7.57 -6.97 9.19
CA LYS A 264 8.81 -7.45 8.55
C LYS A 264 8.57 -8.62 7.60
N THR A 265 7.73 -9.56 8.01
CA THR A 265 7.39 -10.72 7.21
C THR A 265 6.56 -10.33 6.00
N SER A 266 5.58 -9.44 6.18
CA SER A 266 4.55 -9.22 5.16
C SER A 266 4.91 -8.11 4.21
N ILE A 267 5.48 -7.00 4.69
CA ILE A 267 5.71 -5.79 3.92
C ILE A 267 7.18 -5.69 3.54
N TYR A 268 8.08 -5.58 4.52
CA TYR A 268 9.51 -5.41 4.27
C TYR A 268 10.38 -5.87 5.44
N GLY A 269 11.21 -6.89 5.20
CA GLY A 269 12.13 -7.45 6.19
C GLY A 269 13.49 -6.77 6.24
N GLY A 270 13.78 -5.85 5.32
CA GLY A 270 15.05 -5.12 5.26
C GLY A 270 15.08 -3.90 6.18
N THR A 271 16.17 -3.14 6.10
CA THR A 271 16.33 -1.84 6.74
C THR A 271 16.25 -0.74 5.71
N ILE A 272 15.51 0.33 6.00
CA ILE A 272 15.44 1.52 5.15
C ILE A 272 16.51 2.49 5.62
N GLU A 273 17.49 2.78 4.77
CA GLU A 273 18.53 3.75 5.08
C GLU A 273 17.98 5.18 5.00
N LYS A 274 18.52 6.09 5.82
CA LYS A 274 18.16 7.50 5.75
C LYS A 274 18.46 8.07 4.36
N GLY A 275 17.50 8.79 3.81
CA GLY A 275 17.55 9.37 2.46
C GLY A 275 17.19 8.38 1.36
N LYS A 276 16.70 7.18 1.70
CA LYS A 276 16.28 6.14 0.74
C LYS A 276 14.85 5.67 1.02
N LEU A 277 14.31 4.97 0.04
CA LEU A 277 13.08 4.18 0.15
C LEU A 277 13.44 2.71 0.38
N ILE A 278 12.43 1.86 0.50
CA ILE A 278 12.60 0.41 0.45
C ILE A 278 13.46 0.00 -0.75
N ASP A 279 14.45 -0.84 -0.49
CA ASP A 279 15.36 -1.39 -1.49
C ASP A 279 14.97 -2.85 -1.80
N PRO A 280 14.46 -3.15 -3.01
CA PRO A 280 14.15 -4.50 -3.43
C PRO A 280 15.43 -5.30 -3.78
N ILE A 281 15.35 -6.62 -3.69
CA ILE A 281 16.42 -7.53 -4.16
C ILE A 281 16.61 -7.39 -5.68
N THR A 282 15.49 -7.27 -6.39
CA THR A 282 15.43 -7.10 -7.85
C THR A 282 14.04 -6.63 -8.27
N GLU A 283 13.97 -6.08 -9.48
CA GLU A 283 12.77 -5.53 -10.10
C GLU A 283 12.63 -6.07 -11.53
N TYR A 284 11.40 -6.36 -11.96
CA TYR A 284 11.10 -6.79 -13.33
C TYR A 284 10.00 -5.94 -13.94
N TYR A 285 10.31 -5.38 -15.11
CA TYR A 285 9.45 -4.44 -15.83
C TYR A 285 8.65 -5.20 -16.88
N GLY A 286 7.39 -5.47 -16.58
CA GLY A 286 6.52 -6.28 -17.40
C GLY A 286 5.39 -5.50 -18.06
N ARG A 287 4.72 -6.17 -18.99
CA ARG A 287 3.44 -5.73 -19.56
C ARG A 287 2.42 -6.84 -19.40
N ARG A 288 1.21 -6.51 -18.94
CA ARG A 288 0.11 -7.45 -18.75
C ARG A 288 -1.12 -7.00 -19.51
N THR A 289 -1.72 -7.91 -20.26
CA THR A 289 -2.97 -7.70 -21.01
C THR A 289 -4.01 -8.70 -20.52
N ARG A 290 -5.22 -8.22 -20.21
CA ARG A 290 -6.36 -8.99 -19.71
C ARG A 290 -6.59 -10.36 -20.38
N ASN A 291 -6.40 -10.45 -21.70
CA ASN A 291 -6.70 -11.66 -22.48
C ASN A 291 -5.50 -12.62 -22.65
N ASN A 292 -4.28 -12.17 -22.41
CA ASN A 292 -3.10 -12.98 -22.75
C ASN A 292 -2.75 -14.01 -21.67
N PHE A 293 -3.33 -13.90 -20.47
CA PHE A 293 -2.86 -14.68 -19.33
C PHE A 293 -3.90 -15.31 -18.41
N ASN A 294 -5.22 -15.24 -18.66
CA ASN A 294 -6.14 -15.91 -17.73
C ASN A 294 -7.55 -16.32 -18.20
N THR A 295 -7.92 -17.55 -17.82
CA THR A 295 -9.29 -18.11 -17.80
C THR A 295 -9.73 -18.51 -16.38
N LYS A 296 -8.96 -18.18 -15.33
CA LYS A 296 -9.18 -18.63 -13.94
C LYS A 296 -10.18 -17.78 -13.16
N ASP A 297 -10.80 -18.40 -12.15
CA ASP A 297 -11.75 -17.82 -11.19
C ASP A 297 -11.08 -16.71 -10.36
N ALA A 298 -11.78 -15.60 -10.10
CA ALA A 298 -11.32 -14.49 -9.24
C ALA A 298 -11.03 -14.91 -7.80
N LYS A 299 -11.42 -16.12 -7.39
CA LYS A 299 -11.10 -16.74 -6.09
C LYS A 299 -9.80 -17.54 -6.09
N ASP A 300 -9.17 -17.81 -7.24
CA ASP A 300 -7.90 -18.54 -7.32
C ASP A 300 -6.75 -17.62 -6.86
N PRO A 301 -5.96 -18.06 -5.85
CA PRO A 301 -4.57 -17.76 -5.62
C PRO A 301 -3.94 -16.87 -6.65
N ASP A 302 -3.71 -17.54 -7.78
CA ASP A 302 -2.88 -17.23 -8.93
C ASP A 302 -3.64 -16.58 -10.08
N ALA A 303 -4.89 -16.17 -9.86
CA ALA A 303 -5.65 -15.47 -10.88
C ALA A 303 -5.08 -14.06 -11.10
N ASP A 304 -4.82 -13.73 -12.35
CA ASP A 304 -4.44 -12.38 -12.77
C ASP A 304 -5.57 -11.37 -12.41
N LEU A 305 -5.16 -10.31 -11.73
CA LEU A 305 -6.02 -9.31 -11.10
C LEU A 305 -6.59 -8.28 -12.09
N LEU A 306 -6.19 -8.37 -13.35
CA LEU A 306 -6.80 -7.69 -14.49
C LEU A 306 -8.13 -8.35 -14.94
N SER A 307 -8.58 -9.40 -14.25
CA SER A 307 -9.87 -10.04 -14.51
C SER A 307 -11.05 -9.21 -13.98
N ALA A 308 -12.23 -9.41 -14.57
CA ALA A 308 -13.46 -8.65 -14.31
C ALA A 308 -13.98 -8.70 -12.86
N GLY A 309 -13.39 -9.51 -11.97
CA GLY A 309 -13.73 -9.61 -10.56
C GLY A 309 -12.69 -9.03 -9.58
N GLY A 310 -11.50 -8.62 -10.04
CA GLY A 310 -10.39 -8.17 -9.18
C GLY A 310 -10.12 -6.67 -9.25
N MET A 311 -10.02 -6.12 -10.46
CA MET A 311 -9.96 -4.69 -10.76
C MET A 311 -10.60 -4.45 -12.13
N ASN A 312 -11.32 -3.34 -12.32
CA ASN A 312 -11.90 -3.00 -13.63
C ASN A 312 -10.84 -2.47 -14.64
N ALA A 313 -9.64 -3.05 -14.62
CA ALA A 313 -8.51 -2.75 -15.50
C ALA A 313 -8.68 -3.52 -16.81
N GLY A 314 -9.62 -3.09 -17.65
CA GLY A 314 -10.06 -3.83 -18.83
C GLY A 314 -9.07 -3.93 -20.00
N GLN A 315 -7.82 -3.48 -19.84
CA GLN A 315 -6.87 -3.19 -20.92
C GLN A 315 -5.45 -3.71 -20.63
N THR A 316 -4.49 -3.32 -21.48
CA THR A 316 -3.05 -3.54 -21.29
C THR A 316 -2.49 -2.50 -20.32
N HIS A 317 -1.68 -2.97 -19.37
CA HIS A 317 -0.98 -2.12 -18.41
C HIS A 317 0.50 -2.50 -18.33
N ASP A 318 1.34 -1.50 -18.09
CA ASP A 318 2.68 -1.77 -17.60
C ASP A 318 2.61 -2.21 -16.14
N THR A 319 3.57 -3.04 -15.75
CA THR A 319 3.63 -3.57 -14.40
C THR A 319 5.06 -3.67 -13.94
N LEU A 320 5.27 -3.45 -12.64
CA LEU A 320 6.54 -3.68 -11.99
C LEU A 320 6.38 -4.78 -10.95
N ASP A 321 7.12 -5.87 -11.11
CA ASP A 321 7.20 -6.91 -10.09
C ASP A 321 8.47 -6.70 -9.25
N LEU A 322 8.28 -6.49 -7.95
CA LEU A 322 9.37 -6.32 -6.98
C LEU A 322 9.53 -7.60 -6.16
N LEU A 323 10.77 -8.00 -5.95
CA LEU A 323 11.11 -9.02 -4.97
C LEU A 323 11.79 -8.35 -3.79
N VAL A 324 11.10 -8.24 -2.66
CA VAL A 324 11.63 -7.58 -1.46
C VAL A 324 11.99 -8.59 -0.38
N PRO A 325 13.00 -8.32 0.48
CA PRO A 325 13.28 -9.14 1.65
C PRO A 325 12.06 -9.32 2.54
N SER A 326 11.88 -10.53 3.06
CA SER A 326 10.87 -10.87 4.07
C SER A 326 11.57 -11.56 5.23
N ASP A 327 11.25 -11.12 6.45
CA ASP A 327 11.90 -11.62 7.68
C ASP A 327 10.84 -12.16 8.66
N MET A 328 10.99 -13.44 9.02
CA MET A 328 10.15 -14.15 10.01
C MET A 328 10.85 -14.34 11.37
N GLY A 329 12.07 -13.85 11.54
CA GLY A 329 12.82 -13.91 12.80
C GLY A 329 13.40 -15.29 13.12
N ASP A 330 13.51 -16.15 12.11
CA ASP A 330 14.06 -17.50 12.21
C ASP A 330 15.33 -17.71 11.35
N ASP A 331 15.93 -16.60 10.90
CA ASP A 331 17.13 -16.55 10.05
C ASP A 331 17.01 -17.30 8.71
N ILE A 332 15.80 -17.74 8.33
CA ILE A 332 15.55 -18.38 7.03
C ILE A 332 15.22 -17.29 6.00
N PRO A 333 15.99 -17.18 4.90
CA PRO A 333 15.79 -16.15 3.90
C PRO A 333 14.45 -16.35 3.19
N ARG A 334 13.60 -15.32 3.28
CA ARG A 334 12.33 -15.25 2.56
C ARG A 334 12.26 -13.97 1.77
N LEU A 335 11.33 -13.96 0.82
CA LEU A 335 11.05 -12.80 0.00
C LEU A 335 9.55 -12.64 -0.19
N SER A 336 9.13 -11.41 -0.41
CA SER A 336 7.77 -11.07 -0.81
C SER A 336 7.81 -10.62 -2.27
N LYS A 337 6.99 -11.25 -3.12
CA LYS A 337 6.73 -10.79 -4.47
C LYS A 337 5.58 -9.79 -4.43
N VAL A 338 5.84 -8.56 -4.85
CA VAL A 338 4.85 -7.49 -4.99
C VAL A 338 4.69 -7.20 -6.47
N SER A 339 3.45 -7.09 -6.95
CA SER A 339 3.17 -6.64 -8.33
C SER A 339 2.45 -5.30 -8.27
N VAL A 340 3.00 -4.32 -8.98
CA VAL A 340 2.47 -2.96 -9.09
C VAL A 340 1.99 -2.76 -10.52
N LEU A 341 0.75 -2.34 -10.69
CA LEU A 341 0.23 -1.84 -11.95
C LEU A 341 0.62 -0.37 -12.08
N VAL A 342 1.29 -0.05 -13.18
CA VAL A 342 1.72 1.31 -13.52
C VAL A 342 0.72 1.89 -14.51
N VAL A 343 0.19 3.06 -14.18
CA VAL A 343 -0.75 3.79 -15.03
C VAL A 343 -0.06 5.02 -15.58
N ASN A 344 0.13 5.04 -16.90
CA ASN A 344 0.51 6.23 -17.65
C ASN A 344 -0.77 6.95 -18.10
N THR A 345 -0.94 8.23 -17.78
CA THR A 345 -2.16 8.99 -18.16
C THR A 345 -2.12 9.57 -19.57
N GLU A 346 -1.06 9.30 -20.33
CA GLU A 346 -0.81 9.80 -21.70
C GLU A 346 -0.78 11.35 -21.81
N SER A 347 -0.81 12.05 -20.66
CA SER A 347 -0.84 13.50 -20.54
C SER A 347 -0.45 13.95 -19.13
N GLU A 348 -0.17 15.23 -18.92
CA GLU A 348 0.03 15.80 -17.57
C GLU A 348 -1.28 16.12 -16.84
N ASP A 349 -2.44 15.87 -17.46
CA ASP A 349 -3.73 16.25 -16.91
C ASP A 349 -4.13 15.36 -15.72
N LEU A 350 -4.24 16.00 -14.55
CA LEU A 350 -4.51 15.33 -13.29
C LEU A 350 -5.90 14.67 -13.25
N GLN A 351 -6.84 15.04 -14.12
CA GLN A 351 -8.17 14.41 -14.13
C GLN A 351 -8.10 12.89 -14.36
N TYR A 352 -7.05 12.42 -15.04
CA TYR A 352 -6.80 11.01 -15.31
C TYR A 352 -6.19 10.28 -14.12
N SER A 353 -5.35 10.95 -13.33
CA SER A 353 -4.81 10.43 -12.07
C SER A 353 -5.78 10.55 -10.90
N ASN A 354 -6.78 11.43 -11.01
CA ASN A 354 -7.75 11.70 -9.96
C ASN A 354 -8.90 10.68 -9.91
N LYS A 355 -8.53 9.41 -9.75
CA LYS A 355 -9.43 8.26 -9.69
C LYS A 355 -9.05 7.35 -8.50
N PRO A 356 -9.99 6.56 -7.97
CA PRO A 356 -9.67 5.55 -6.97
C PRO A 356 -8.78 4.46 -7.57
N ALA A 357 -7.88 3.89 -6.77
CA ALA A 357 -6.93 2.85 -7.18
C ALA A 357 -7.58 1.60 -7.82
N GLU A 358 -8.82 1.29 -7.45
CA GLU A 358 -9.59 0.14 -7.98
C GLU A 358 -10.15 0.39 -9.40
N LYS A 359 -10.05 1.62 -9.91
CA LYS A 359 -10.49 2.01 -11.25
C LYS A 359 -9.34 2.71 -12.00
N PRO A 360 -8.22 2.01 -12.23
CA PRO A 360 -7.10 2.61 -12.95
C PRO A 360 -7.54 3.03 -14.36
N VAL A 361 -7.02 4.16 -14.82
CA VAL A 361 -7.25 4.62 -16.20
C VAL A 361 -6.36 3.83 -17.17
N ASN A 362 -6.69 3.93 -18.46
CA ASN A 362 -5.92 3.28 -19.51
C ASN A 362 -4.65 4.08 -19.82
N GLY A 363 -3.57 3.36 -20.10
CA GLY A 363 -2.34 3.89 -20.70
C GLY A 363 -1.14 3.06 -20.27
N TYR A 364 -0.29 2.74 -21.23
CA TYR A 364 0.88 1.86 -21.08
C TYR A 364 1.98 2.28 -22.06
N GLY A 365 3.20 1.86 -21.77
CA GLY A 365 4.40 2.26 -22.49
C GLY A 365 4.98 3.57 -21.99
N ALA A 366 6.27 3.76 -22.24
CA ALA A 366 6.93 5.04 -22.03
C ALA A 366 6.27 6.13 -22.90
N PRO A 367 6.21 7.38 -22.42
CA PRO A 367 5.73 8.49 -23.24
C PRO A 367 6.64 8.70 -24.46
N GLU A 368 6.12 9.36 -25.50
CA GLU A 368 6.93 9.76 -26.67
C GLU A 368 8.06 10.73 -26.28
N ASP A 369 9.16 10.72 -27.05
CA ASP A 369 10.28 11.63 -26.87
C ASP A 369 9.84 13.10 -26.81
N GLY A 370 10.37 13.83 -25.84
CA GLY A 370 10.02 15.23 -25.60
C GLY A 370 8.64 15.45 -24.95
N ARG A 371 7.88 14.38 -24.65
CA ARG A 371 6.67 14.47 -23.82
C ARG A 371 6.95 14.11 -22.37
N ARG A 372 6.21 14.78 -21.50
CA ARG A 372 6.11 14.48 -20.08
C ARG A 372 4.66 14.10 -19.77
N VAL A 373 4.48 13.07 -18.94
CA VAL A 373 3.16 12.52 -18.58
C VAL A 373 3.07 12.30 -17.09
N ALA A 374 1.86 12.34 -16.54
CA ALA A 374 1.63 11.90 -15.17
C ALA A 374 1.59 10.37 -15.10
N VAL A 375 2.15 9.83 -14.03
CA VAL A 375 2.24 8.38 -13.78
C VAL A 375 1.87 8.11 -12.33
N PHE A 376 1.18 7.01 -12.08
CA PHE A 376 0.92 6.52 -10.72
C PHE A 376 0.92 4.99 -10.68
N GLY A 377 0.98 4.44 -9.48
CA GLY A 377 1.02 3.00 -9.25
C GLY A 377 -0.10 2.50 -8.35
N VAL A 378 -0.47 1.24 -8.56
CA VAL A 378 -1.38 0.50 -7.68
C VAL A 378 -0.74 -0.85 -7.38
N VAL A 379 -0.53 -1.19 -6.11
CA VAL A 379 -0.12 -2.54 -5.71
C VAL A 379 -1.34 -3.45 -5.82
N VAL A 380 -1.20 -4.51 -6.61
CA VAL A 380 -2.32 -5.38 -6.97
C VAL A 380 -2.16 -6.77 -6.36
N ASP A 381 -0.95 -7.32 -6.37
CA ASP A 381 -0.63 -8.65 -5.88
C ASP A 381 0.52 -8.57 -4.88
N GLN A 382 0.44 -9.34 -3.78
CA GLN A 382 1.49 -9.41 -2.78
C GLN A 382 1.53 -10.80 -2.17
N ARG A 383 2.67 -11.49 -2.29
CA ARG A 383 2.80 -12.89 -1.88
C ARG A 383 4.12 -13.17 -1.21
N ILE A 384 4.05 -13.79 -0.05
CA ILE A 384 5.24 -14.30 0.66
C ILE A 384 5.67 -15.60 0.00
N ILE A 385 6.98 -15.72 -0.23
CA ILE A 385 7.64 -16.91 -0.75
C ILE A 385 8.50 -17.45 0.39
N ASP A 386 8.04 -18.52 1.01
CA ASP A 386 8.45 -18.99 2.34
C ASP A 386 9.51 -20.10 2.29
N GLY A 387 10.66 -19.82 1.67
CA GLY A 387 11.85 -20.69 1.69
C GLY A 387 11.71 -21.98 0.85
N THR A 388 10.49 -22.49 0.67
CA THR A 388 10.14 -23.37 -0.43
C THR A 388 9.75 -22.52 -1.61
N CYS A 389 10.73 -22.21 -2.46
CA CYS A 389 10.43 -21.64 -3.75
C CYS A 389 9.77 -22.73 -4.61
N VAL A 390 8.46 -22.93 -4.41
CA VAL A 390 7.63 -23.89 -5.12
C VAL A 390 7.37 -23.41 -6.55
N ASP A 391 7.24 -24.37 -7.47
CA ASP A 391 6.76 -24.11 -8.82
C ASP A 391 5.38 -23.42 -8.75
N GLY A 392 5.25 -22.19 -9.29
CA GLY A 392 3.97 -21.47 -9.31
C GLY A 392 4.05 -19.95 -9.27
N PHE A 393 5.10 -19.38 -8.67
CA PHE A 393 5.29 -17.93 -8.66
C PHE A 393 6.11 -17.44 -9.85
N TYR A 394 5.61 -16.40 -10.51
CA TYR A 394 6.24 -15.80 -11.68
C TYR A 394 6.33 -14.28 -11.53
N VAL A 395 7.43 -13.73 -12.04
CA VAL A 395 7.54 -12.32 -12.41
C VAL A 395 7.32 -12.16 -13.92
N VAL A 396 6.98 -10.96 -14.37
CA VAL A 396 6.89 -10.62 -15.79
C VAL A 396 7.97 -9.62 -16.15
N ASP A 397 8.75 -9.94 -17.19
CA ASP A 397 9.82 -9.10 -17.72
C ASP A 397 9.62 -8.94 -19.24
N GLY A 398 9.35 -7.71 -19.69
CA GLY A 398 8.72 -7.47 -20.98
C GLY A 398 7.38 -8.20 -21.07
N ASP A 399 7.28 -9.12 -22.03
CA ASP A 399 6.10 -9.98 -22.21
C ASP A 399 6.33 -11.42 -21.71
N GLU A 400 7.49 -11.70 -21.07
CA GLU A 400 7.88 -13.06 -20.66
C GLU A 400 7.58 -13.33 -19.18
N LYS A 401 7.02 -14.51 -18.90
CA LYS A 401 6.87 -15.01 -17.53
C LYS A 401 8.14 -15.75 -17.10
N LYS A 402 8.79 -15.26 -16.05
CA LYS A 402 9.98 -15.89 -15.46
C LYS A 402 9.64 -16.44 -14.09
N GLN A 403 9.97 -17.71 -13.86
CA GLN A 403 9.71 -18.36 -12.59
C GLN A 403 10.64 -17.81 -11.51
N VAL A 404 10.07 -17.33 -10.39
CA VAL A 404 10.82 -16.63 -9.34
C VAL A 404 12.00 -17.47 -8.82
N CYS A 405 11.79 -18.77 -8.67
CA CYS A 405 12.77 -19.73 -8.12
C CYS A 405 13.96 -20.01 -9.02
N LYS A 406 13.86 -19.66 -10.30
CA LYS A 406 14.91 -19.85 -11.30
C LYS A 406 15.73 -18.57 -11.52
N LEU A 407 15.37 -17.47 -10.85
CA LEU A 407 16.04 -16.19 -10.99
C LEU A 407 17.40 -16.22 -10.27
N PRO A 408 18.51 -15.84 -10.94
CA PRO A 408 19.84 -15.83 -10.33
C PRO A 408 19.92 -15.00 -9.04
N GLU A 409 19.24 -13.85 -9.01
CA GLU A 409 19.21 -12.90 -7.89
C GLU A 409 18.56 -13.53 -6.66
N VAL A 410 17.44 -14.25 -6.87
CA VAL A 410 16.73 -15.00 -5.82
C VAL A 410 17.58 -16.16 -5.32
N ILE A 411 18.17 -16.94 -6.22
CA ILE A 411 19.05 -18.05 -5.82
C ILE A 411 20.23 -17.53 -5.01
N LYS A 412 20.83 -16.41 -5.42
CA LYS A 412 21.93 -15.76 -4.70
C LYS A 412 21.48 -15.28 -3.33
N TYR A 413 20.34 -14.59 -3.24
CA TYR A 413 19.80 -14.10 -1.97
C TYR A 413 19.50 -15.25 -0.99
N CYS A 414 18.84 -16.31 -1.47
CA CYS A 414 18.52 -17.46 -0.64
C CYS A 414 19.76 -18.27 -0.23
N LYS A 415 20.82 -18.32 -1.06
CA LYS A 415 22.07 -19.02 -0.73
C LYS A 415 23.03 -18.22 0.14
N SER A 416 23.06 -16.89 0.00
CA SER A 416 23.99 -16.02 0.74
C SER A 416 23.60 -15.83 2.21
N ASN A 417 22.41 -16.29 2.58
CA ASN A 417 21.83 -16.17 3.92
C ASN A 417 21.45 -17.57 4.50
N GLN A 418 22.03 -18.64 3.95
CA GLN A 418 22.10 -20.00 4.52
C GLN A 418 23.50 -20.24 5.05
#